data_AF-A0A7R9G693-F1
#
_entry.id   AF-A0A7R9G693-F1
#
_cell.length_a   1.000
_cell.length_b   1.000
_cell.length_c   1.000
_cell.angle_alpha   90.00
_cell.angle_beta   90.00
_cell.angle_gamma   90.00
#
_symmetry.space_group_name_H-M   'P 1'
#
loop_
_entity.id
_entity.type
_entity.pdbx_description
1 polymer ?
#
loop_
_entity_poly.entity_id
_entity_poly.type
_entity_poly.pdbx_seq_one_letter_code
_entity_poly.pdbx_strand_id
1 'polypeptide(L)'
;MFPLKKPQQEPVFSTSLRLKHWYQLVAVVVHIGDAHSGHFATYRRVTSKLSSSWWYTSDGNVRKCSVMEVMQSSAYMLFYTRTSLTSQSILAANCVY
;
A
#
# COMPACT_ATOMS: atom_id res chain seq x y z
N MET A 1 41.88 -36.28 3.85
CA MET A 1 41.28 -36.44 2.51
C MET A 1 39.82 -36.84 2.71
N PHE A 2 38.90 -35.90 2.49
CA PHE A 2 37.44 -36.09 2.54
C PHE A 2 36.87 -35.42 1.29
N PRO A 3 36.02 -36.07 0.48
CA PRO A 3 35.61 -35.49 -0.79
C PRO A 3 34.59 -34.36 -0.59
N LEU A 4 34.85 -33.25 -1.26
CA LEU A 4 33.92 -32.15 -1.51
C LEU A 4 32.77 -32.65 -2.39
N LYS A 5 31.56 -32.74 -1.84
CA LYS A 5 30.35 -32.54 -2.65
C LYS A 5 29.85 -31.13 -2.38
N LYS A 6 30.06 -30.23 -3.33
CA LYS A 6 29.35 -28.94 -3.34
C LYS A 6 27.85 -29.27 -3.43
N PRO A 7 26.97 -28.73 -2.59
CA PRO A 7 25.55 -28.88 -2.80
C PRO A 7 25.22 -28.27 -4.16
N GLN A 8 24.84 -29.09 -5.14
CA GLN A 8 24.12 -28.59 -6.29
C GLN A 8 22.74 -28.19 -5.79
N GLN A 9 22.59 -26.91 -5.50
CA GLN A 9 21.27 -26.30 -5.45
C GLN A 9 20.76 -26.28 -6.88
N GLU A 10 20.01 -27.32 -7.24
CA GLU A 10 19.06 -27.26 -8.34
C GLU A 10 18.21 -26.00 -8.13
N PRO A 11 18.01 -25.15 -9.15
CA PRO A 11 17.10 -24.02 -9.01
C PRO A 11 15.72 -24.61 -8.78
N VAL A 12 15.27 -24.62 -7.52
CA VAL A 12 13.88 -24.86 -7.18
C VAL A 12 13.12 -23.67 -7.73
N PHE A 13 12.80 -23.70 -9.02
CA PHE A 13 11.78 -22.88 -9.63
C PHE A 13 10.47 -23.35 -9.02
N SER A 14 10.19 -22.86 -7.80
CA SER A 14 8.84 -22.72 -7.32
C SER A 14 8.15 -21.78 -8.31
N THR A 15 7.53 -22.37 -9.35
CA THR A 15 6.46 -21.74 -10.10
C THR A 15 5.24 -21.62 -9.20
N SER A 16 5.39 -21.01 -8.03
CA SER A 16 4.30 -20.29 -7.41
C SER A 16 3.93 -19.23 -8.44
N LEU A 17 2.77 -19.41 -9.09
CA LEU A 17 2.13 -18.33 -9.84
C LEU A 17 2.19 -17.12 -8.91
N ARG A 18 3.05 -16.14 -9.22
CA ARG A 18 3.14 -14.91 -8.42
C ARG A 18 1.81 -14.19 -8.61
N LEU A 19 0.85 -14.51 -7.76
CA LEU A 19 -0.45 -13.87 -7.77
C LEU A 19 -0.19 -12.37 -7.59
N LYS A 20 -0.51 -11.58 -8.61
CA LYS A 20 -0.33 -10.13 -8.56
C LYS A 20 -1.25 -9.59 -7.47
N HIS A 21 -0.64 -9.09 -6.40
CA HIS A 21 -1.38 -8.50 -5.29
C HIS A 21 -1.50 -7.00 -5.51
N TRP A 22 -2.73 -6.55 -5.66
CA TRP A 22 -3.06 -5.14 -5.78
C TRP A 22 -3.41 -4.60 -4.39
N TYR A 23 -2.92 -3.40 -4.10
CA TYR A 23 -3.11 -2.74 -2.82
C TYR A 23 -3.63 -1.34 -3.06
N GLN A 24 -4.62 -0.95 -2.26
CA GLN A 24 -5.21 0.38 -2.31
C GLN A 24 -4.83 1.15 -1.07
N LEU A 25 -4.29 2.36 -1.25
CA LEU A 25 -3.99 3.27 -0.16
C LEU A 25 -5.30 3.70 0.52
N VAL A 26 -5.38 3.49 1.83
CA VAL A 26 -6.57 3.82 2.65
C VAL A 26 -6.29 4.89 3.69
N ALA A 27 -5.05 5.05 4.16
CA ALA A 27 -4.67 6.17 5.01
C ALA A 27 -3.17 6.51 4.90
N VAL A 28 -2.85 7.78 5.14
CA VAL A 28 -1.49 8.31 5.26
C VAL A 28 -1.41 9.05 6.59
N VAL A 29 -0.53 8.60 7.47
CA VAL A 29 -0.21 9.31 8.71
C VAL A 29 1.01 10.18 8.44
N VAL A 30 0.94 11.43 8.86
CA VAL A 30 2.01 12.42 8.77
C VAL A 30 2.47 12.78 10.17
N HIS A 31 3.77 12.84 10.35
CA HIS A 31 4.39 13.37 11.55
C HIS A 31 4.93 14.77 11.28
N ILE A 32 4.53 15.74 12.10
CA ILE A 32 4.96 17.13 12.01
C ILE A 32 5.77 17.44 13.26
N GLY A 33 7.09 17.50 13.14
CA GLY A 33 7.99 17.70 14.28
C GLY A 33 9.32 17.00 14.06
N ASP A 34 10.06 16.82 15.15
CA ASP A 34 11.36 16.15 15.16
C ASP A 34 11.25 14.68 15.60
N ALA A 35 12.37 14.02 15.90
CA ALA A 35 12.35 12.62 16.29
C ALA A 35 11.79 12.37 17.71
N HIS A 36 11.70 13.40 18.56
CA HIS A 36 11.36 13.29 19.98
C HIS A 36 10.01 13.91 20.32
N SER A 37 9.54 14.83 19.48
CA SER A 37 8.31 15.59 19.70
C SER A 37 7.66 15.99 18.38
N GLY A 38 6.35 16.09 18.39
CA GLY A 38 5.60 16.53 17.23
C GLY A 38 4.13 16.23 17.33
N HIS A 39 3.47 16.38 16.19
CA HIS A 39 2.04 16.20 16.04
C HIS A 39 1.74 15.21 14.92
N PHE A 40 0.79 14.32 15.17
CA PHE A 40 0.33 13.37 14.17
C PHE A 40 -1.00 13.81 13.58
N ALA A 41 -1.03 13.87 12.25
CA ALA A 41 -2.25 14.05 11.50
C ALA A 41 -2.43 12.90 10.53
N THR A 42 -3.69 12.61 10.17
CA THR A 42 -4.01 11.50 9.27
C THR A 42 -4.84 11.99 8.10
N TYR A 43 -4.43 11.60 6.90
CA TYR A 43 -5.26 11.61 5.72
C TYR A 43 -5.91 10.24 5.59
N ARG A 44 -7.24 10.17 5.59
CA ARG A 44 -7.98 8.91 5.44
C ARG A 44 -8.88 8.93 4.21
N ARG A 45 -8.91 7.80 3.53
CA ARG A 45 -9.85 7.55 2.45
C ARG A 45 -11.18 7.11 3.05
N VAL A 46 -12.24 7.78 2.64
CA VAL A 46 -13.62 7.40 2.94
C VAL A 46 -14.24 6.89 1.65
N THR A 47 -14.45 5.58 1.59
CA THR A 47 -15.09 4.90 0.46
C THR A 47 -16.56 4.66 0.76
N SER A 48 -17.44 5.20 -0.08
CA SER A 48 -18.85 4.82 -0.16
C SER A 48 -19.08 3.91 -1.36
N LYS A 49 -20.28 3.33 -1.51
CA LYS A 49 -20.62 2.49 -2.67
C LYS A 49 -20.45 3.19 -4.02
N LEU A 50 -20.54 4.52 -4.06
CA LEU A 50 -20.61 5.31 -5.29
C LEU A 50 -19.40 6.24 -5.50
N SER A 51 -18.64 6.53 -4.44
CA SER A 51 -17.53 7.48 -4.52
C SER A 51 -16.50 7.26 -3.43
N SER A 52 -15.26 7.67 -3.71
CA SER A 52 -14.22 7.78 -2.69
C SER A 52 -13.80 9.23 -2.51
N SER A 53 -13.67 9.66 -1.25
CA SER A 53 -13.18 10.99 -0.89
C SER A 53 -12.04 10.88 0.13
N TRP A 54 -11.23 11.92 0.22
CA TRP A 54 -10.15 12.01 1.20
C TRP A 54 -10.47 13.08 2.24
N TRP A 55 -10.06 12.78 3.46
CA TRP A 55 -10.29 13.63 4.62
C TRP A 55 -9.01 13.74 5.44
N TYR A 56 -8.68 14.96 5.82
CA TYR A 56 -7.65 15.29 6.79
C TYR A 56 -8.26 15.33 8.19
N THR A 57 -7.63 14.65 9.14
CA THR A 57 -8.03 14.59 10.54
C THR A 57 -6.83 14.90 11.43
N SER A 58 -6.93 15.96 12.22
CA SER A 58 -5.92 16.42 13.17
C SER A 58 -6.63 16.93 14.41
N ASP A 59 -6.67 16.14 15.47
CA ASP A 59 -7.43 16.42 16.70
C ASP A 59 -8.87 16.86 16.40
N GLY A 60 -9.24 18.10 16.76
CA GLY A 60 -10.56 18.68 16.50
C GLY A 60 -10.75 19.21 15.06
N ASN A 61 -9.71 19.28 14.24
CA ASN A 61 -9.79 19.76 12.86
C ASN A 61 -9.99 18.59 11.89
N VAL A 62 -11.21 18.47 11.37
CA VAL A 62 -11.58 17.46 10.37
C VAL A 62 -12.11 18.16 9.12
N ARG A 63 -11.46 17.93 7.98
CA ARG A 63 -11.86 18.55 6.71
C ARG A 63 -11.67 17.62 5.53
N LYS A 64 -12.44 17.84 4.48
CA LYS A 64 -12.24 17.18 3.18
C LYS A 64 -10.94 17.71 2.53
N CYS A 65 -10.23 16.84 1.83
CA CYS A 65 -9.01 17.19 1.09
C CYS A 65 -8.96 16.50 -0.27
N SER A 66 -8.05 16.97 -1.13
CA SER A 66 -7.83 16.40 -2.46
C SER A 66 -6.84 15.23 -2.39
N VAL A 67 -6.91 14.33 -3.37
CA VAL A 67 -5.89 13.27 -3.53
C VAL A 67 -4.49 13.85 -3.69
N MET A 68 -4.35 14.98 -4.41
CA MET A 68 -3.03 15.60 -4.63
C MET A 68 -2.39 16.02 -3.31
N GLU A 69 -3.18 16.61 -2.41
CA GLU A 69 -2.71 16.99 -1.07
C GLU A 69 -2.20 15.76 -0.29
N VAL A 70 -2.94 14.64 -0.34
CA VAL A 70 -2.52 13.39 0.31
C VAL A 70 -1.20 12.87 -0.26
N MET A 71 -1.07 12.87 -1.59
CA MET A 71 0.12 12.34 -2.28
C MET A 71 1.37 13.20 -2.11
N GLN A 72 1.20 14.51 -1.87
CA GLN A 72 2.29 15.45 -1.63
C GLN A 72 2.70 15.52 -0.16
N SER A 73 1.98 14.86 0.74
CA SER A 73 2.28 14.88 2.17
C SER A 73 3.55 14.09 2.51
N SER A 74 4.29 14.55 3.52
CA SER A 74 5.47 13.84 4.04
C SER A 74 5.02 12.65 4.89
N ALA A 75 4.79 11.51 4.24
CA ALA A 75 4.26 10.32 4.89
C ALA A 75 5.24 9.74 5.94
N TYR A 76 4.72 9.50 7.15
CA TYR A 76 5.39 8.73 8.20
C TYR A 76 4.97 7.26 8.15
N MET A 77 3.67 6.99 8.01
CA MET A 77 3.13 5.63 7.95
C MET A 77 2.00 5.55 6.92
N LEU A 78 1.96 4.45 6.16
CA LEU A 78 0.96 4.21 5.13
C LEU A 78 0.14 2.96 5.46
N PHE A 79 -1.18 3.08 5.32
CA PHE A 79 -2.10 1.96 5.45
C PHE A 79 -2.67 1.58 4.08
N TYR A 80 -2.56 0.31 3.74
CA TYR A 80 -3.08 -0.26 2.51
C TYR A 80 -4.03 -1.42 2.80
N THR A 81 -5.08 -1.53 2.00
CA THR A 81 -5.92 -2.73 1.95
C THR A 81 -5.61 -3.51 0.68
N ARG A 82 -5.44 -4.83 0.80
CA ARG A 82 -5.33 -5.70 -0.38
C ARG A 82 -6.66 -5.69 -1.13
N THR A 83 -6.62 -5.35 -2.41
CA THR A 83 -7.80 -5.45 -3.27
C THR A 83 -7.91 -6.88 -3.78
N SER A 84 -9.03 -7.54 -3.50
CA SER A 84 -9.38 -8.78 -4.19
C SER A 84 -9.56 -8.46 -5.67
N LEU A 85 -8.82 -9.13 -6.53
CA LEU A 85 -9.11 -9.10 -7.96
C LEU A 85 -10.48 -9.77 -8.14
N THR A 86 -11.55 -8.99 -8.22
CA THR A 86 -12.85 -9.50 -8.69
C THR A 86 -12.65 -9.99 -10.12
N SER A 87 -13.32 -11.07 -10.54
CA SER A 87 -13.04 -11.78 -11.81
C SER A 87 -12.90 -10.89 -13.06
N GLN A 88 -13.51 -9.71 -13.11
CA GLN A 88 -13.34 -8.72 -14.18
C GLN A 88 -11.92 -8.12 -14.29
N SER A 89 -11.21 -8.00 -13.17
CA SER A 89 -9.88 -7.39 -13.10
C SER A 89 -8.74 -8.36 -13.46
N ILE A 90 -8.96 -9.67 -13.34
CA ILE A 90 -8.02 -10.70 -13.83
C ILE A 90 -7.94 -10.65 -15.36
N LEU A 91 -9.08 -10.48 -16.03
CA LEU A 91 -9.14 -10.34 -17.49
C LEU A 91 -8.42 -9.08 -17.99
N ALA A 92 -8.56 -7.96 -17.27
CA ALA A 92 -7.82 -6.73 -17.59
C ALA A 92 -6.31 -6.85 -17.32
N ALA A 93 -5.90 -7.55 -16.26
CA ALA A 93 -4.49 -7.76 -15.93
C ALA A 93 -3.76 -8.69 -16.91
N ASN A 94 -4.50 -9.58 -17.60
CA ASN A 94 -3.97 -10.49 -18.62
C ASN A 94 -3.99 -9.93 -20.05
N CYS A 95 -4.55 -8.74 -20.27
CA CYS A 95 -4.62 -8.10 -21.60
C CYS A 95 -3.53 -7.03 -21.83
N VAL A 96 -2.60 -6.87 -20.88
CA VAL A 96 -1.52 -5.85 -20.94
C VAL A 96 -0.13 -6.50 -20.97
N TYR A 97 -0.03 -7.75 -21.42
CA TYR A 97 1.24 -8.38 -21.80
C TYR A 97 1.07 -9.14 -23.11
#